data_AF-A0A376U9E3-F1
#
_entry.id   AF-A0A376U9E3-F1
#
_cell.length_a   1.000
_cell.length_b   1.000
_cell.length_c   1.000
_cell.angle_alpha   90.00
_cell.angle_beta   90.00
_cell.angle_gamma   90.00
#
_symmetry.space_group_name_H-M   'P 1'
#
loop_
_entity.id
_entity.type
_entity.pdbx_description
1 polymer ?
#
loop_
_entity_poly.entity_id
_entity_poly.type
_entity_poly.pdbx_seq_one_letter_code
_entity_poly.pdbx_strand_id
1 'polypeptide(L)'
;MVRLLDGGWQTWSDAGLPVERGTPPKVKAEPDFGVKIPAQPQLMLDMEQARGLLHRQDASLVSIRSWPEFIGTTSGYSYIKPKGEIAGARWGHAGSDSTHMEDFHNPDGTMRSADDITAMWKAWNIKPEQQVSFYCGTGWRASETFMYARAMGWKNVSVYDGGWYEWSSDPKNPVATGERGPDSSK
;
A
#
# COMPACT_ATOMS: atom_id res chain seq x y z
N MET A 1 -0.29 17.18 -11.75
CA MET A 1 0.70 16.31 -11.06
C MET A 1 0.43 16.42 -9.57
N VAL A 2 0.23 15.30 -8.87
CA VAL A 2 0.05 15.26 -7.40
C VAL A 2 1.40 14.96 -6.73
N ARG A 3 1.64 15.54 -5.55
CA ARG A 3 2.90 15.40 -4.78
C ARG A 3 2.58 15.20 -3.29
N LEU A 4 3.56 14.68 -2.55
CA LEU A 4 3.56 14.60 -1.09
C LEU A 4 4.73 15.41 -0.54
N LEU A 5 4.57 15.96 0.66
CA LEU A 5 5.68 16.48 1.45
C LEU A 5 6.31 15.30 2.19
N ASP A 6 7.56 14.99 1.88
CA ASP A 6 8.27 13.86 2.49
C ASP A 6 8.46 14.06 4.00
N GLY A 7 8.17 13.03 4.79
CA GLY A 7 8.07 13.10 6.26
C GLY A 7 6.90 13.92 6.82
N GLY A 8 6.02 14.43 5.94
CA GLY A 8 4.75 15.06 6.34
C GLY A 8 4.91 16.36 7.13
N TRP A 9 4.05 16.55 8.13
CA TRP A 9 4.03 17.77 8.95
C TRP A 9 5.30 17.95 9.79
N GLN A 10 5.86 16.85 10.30
CA GLN A 10 6.97 16.92 11.25
C GLN A 10 8.20 17.57 10.61
N THR A 11 8.48 17.30 9.33
CA THR A 11 9.60 17.91 8.61
C THR A 11 9.42 19.42 8.39
N TRP A 12 8.19 19.90 8.21
CA TRP A 12 7.90 21.34 8.19
C TRP A 12 8.16 22.00 9.55
N SER A 13 7.71 21.35 10.62
CA SER A 13 7.91 21.80 12.00
C SER A 13 9.38 21.85 12.37
N ASP A 14 10.14 20.78 12.09
CA ASP A 14 11.56 20.66 12.43
C ASP A 14 12.44 21.64 11.65
N ALA A 15 12.00 22.03 10.45
CA ALA A 15 12.64 23.09 9.67
C ALA A 15 12.40 24.51 10.25
N GLY A 16 11.59 24.65 11.29
CA GLY A 16 11.30 25.95 11.92
C GLY A 16 10.58 26.94 11.02
N LEU A 17 9.82 26.43 10.04
CA LEU A 17 9.13 27.27 9.06
C LEU A 17 7.86 27.92 9.66
N PRO A 18 7.40 29.06 9.10
CA PRO A 18 6.19 29.72 9.58
C PRO A 18 4.95 28.81 9.53
N VAL A 19 4.02 29.03 10.47
CA VAL A 19 2.78 28.26 10.59
C VAL A 19 1.58 29.18 10.77
N GLU A 20 0.42 28.74 10.31
CA GLU A 20 -0.88 29.39 10.55
C GLU A 20 -1.74 28.55 11.50
N ARG A 21 -2.72 29.18 12.16
CA ARG A 21 -3.69 28.53 13.05
C ARG A 21 -5.10 29.10 12.85
N GLY A 22 -6.11 28.28 13.10
CA GLY A 22 -7.51 28.68 12.99
C GLY A 22 -8.29 27.76 12.06
N THR A 23 -9.54 28.11 11.81
CA THR A 23 -10.37 27.38 10.83
C THR A 23 -9.85 27.61 9.42
N PRO A 24 -9.90 26.61 8.52
CA PRO A 24 -9.50 26.80 7.13
C PRO A 24 -10.23 28.00 6.50
N PRO A 25 -9.50 28.88 5.78
CA PRO A 25 -10.12 29.99 5.08
C PRO A 25 -11.05 29.48 3.98
N LYS A 26 -12.03 30.30 3.59
CA LYS A 26 -12.95 29.96 2.50
C LYS A 26 -12.16 29.83 1.19
N VAL A 27 -12.19 28.64 0.58
CA VAL A 27 -11.60 28.39 -0.74
C VAL A 27 -12.63 28.67 -1.81
N LYS A 28 -12.22 29.29 -2.92
CA LYS A 28 -13.08 29.47 -4.09
C LYS A 28 -13.34 28.11 -4.74
N ALA A 29 -14.61 27.77 -4.93
CA ALA A 29 -14.98 26.54 -5.63
C ALA A 29 -14.64 26.64 -7.12
N GLU A 30 -14.07 25.56 -7.66
CA GLU A 30 -13.92 25.36 -9.10
C GLU A 30 -15.03 24.41 -9.57
N PRO A 31 -16.01 24.88 -10.36
CA PRO A 31 -17.16 24.06 -10.76
C PRO A 31 -16.81 22.99 -11.81
N ASP A 32 -15.68 23.17 -12.52
CA ASP A 32 -15.27 22.34 -13.64
C ASP A 32 -13.89 21.75 -13.38
N PHE A 33 -13.81 20.43 -13.18
CA PHE A 33 -12.53 19.73 -13.04
C PHE A 33 -11.74 19.65 -14.36
N GLY A 34 -12.40 19.87 -15.49
CA GLY A 34 -11.78 19.96 -16.82
C GLY A 34 -11.49 18.62 -17.52
N VAL A 35 -11.73 17.48 -16.87
CA VAL A 35 -11.59 16.13 -17.47
C VAL A 35 -12.70 15.19 -16.97
N LYS A 36 -12.94 14.09 -17.70
CA LYS A 36 -13.80 13.01 -17.22
C LYS A 36 -13.09 12.23 -16.10
N ILE A 37 -13.84 11.87 -15.06
CA ILE A 37 -13.33 11.13 -13.90
C ILE A 37 -13.83 9.68 -13.99
N PRO A 38 -12.97 8.66 -13.74
CA PRO A 38 -11.53 8.74 -13.50
C PRO A 38 -10.71 8.85 -14.80
N ALA A 39 -9.70 9.73 -14.83
CA ALA A 39 -8.81 9.89 -15.99
C ALA A 39 -7.69 8.83 -16.06
N GLN A 40 -7.43 8.12 -14.96
CA GLN A 40 -6.38 7.10 -14.84
C GLN A 40 -6.95 5.87 -14.09
N PRO A 41 -7.96 5.18 -14.65
CA PRO A 41 -8.65 4.08 -13.98
C PRO A 41 -7.73 2.93 -13.62
N GLN A 42 -6.66 2.69 -14.40
CA GLN A 42 -5.72 1.60 -14.19
C GLN A 42 -4.89 1.70 -12.90
N LEU A 43 -4.94 2.84 -12.20
CA LEU A 43 -4.25 3.02 -10.91
C LEU A 43 -5.00 2.36 -9.74
N MET A 44 -6.26 1.96 -9.95
CA MET A 44 -7.07 1.24 -8.97
C MET A 44 -7.56 -0.07 -9.57
N LEU A 45 -7.36 -1.18 -8.86
CA LEU A 45 -7.88 -2.48 -9.23
C LEU A 45 -9.05 -2.88 -8.35
N ASP A 46 -10.02 -3.56 -8.95
CA ASP A 46 -11.05 -4.31 -8.22
C ASP A 46 -10.55 -5.71 -7.80
N MET A 47 -11.37 -6.44 -7.04
CA MET A 47 -11.03 -7.77 -6.52
C MET A 47 -10.75 -8.81 -7.62
N GLU A 48 -11.47 -8.77 -8.75
CA GLU A 48 -11.28 -9.75 -9.83
C GLU A 48 -10.01 -9.47 -10.63
N GLN A 49 -9.69 -8.20 -10.86
CA GLN A 49 -8.42 -7.77 -11.43
C GLN A 49 -7.25 -8.14 -10.50
N ALA A 50 -7.38 -7.92 -9.19
CA ALA A 50 -6.38 -8.30 -8.20
C ALA A 50 -6.15 -9.82 -8.16
N ARG A 51 -7.24 -10.61 -8.23
CA ARG A 51 -7.17 -12.09 -8.32
C ARG A 51 -6.34 -12.54 -9.52
N GLY A 52 -6.45 -11.84 -10.66
CA GLY A 52 -5.69 -12.12 -11.88
C GLY A 52 -4.17 -11.88 -11.78
N LEU A 53 -3.67 -11.30 -10.69
CA LEU A 53 -2.23 -11.09 -10.45
C LEU A 53 -1.59 -12.23 -9.63
N LEU A 54 -2.40 -13.07 -8.99
CA LEU A 54 -1.92 -14.15 -8.13
C LEU A 54 -1.21 -15.24 -8.95
N HIS A 55 -0.25 -15.93 -8.33
CA HIS A 55 0.48 -17.08 -8.91
C HIS A 55 1.20 -16.79 -10.24
N ARG A 56 1.64 -15.54 -10.43
CA ARG A 56 2.34 -15.08 -11.65
C ARG A 56 3.78 -14.64 -11.35
N GLN A 57 4.64 -14.73 -12.36
CA GLN A 57 6.02 -14.23 -12.28
C GLN A 57 6.15 -12.80 -12.84
N ASP A 58 5.25 -12.43 -13.74
CA ASP A 58 5.16 -11.10 -14.38
C ASP A 58 4.19 -10.15 -13.66
N ALA A 59 3.57 -10.61 -12.57
CA ALA A 59 2.69 -9.80 -11.72
C ALA A 59 2.85 -10.14 -10.23
N SER A 60 2.51 -9.18 -9.38
CA SER A 60 2.51 -9.31 -7.91
C SER A 60 1.30 -8.59 -7.32
N LEU A 61 0.49 -9.31 -6.54
CA LEU A 61 -0.39 -8.69 -5.53
C LEU A 61 0.39 -8.62 -4.21
N VAL A 62 0.56 -7.42 -3.67
CA VAL A 62 1.51 -7.13 -2.60
C VAL A 62 0.81 -6.71 -1.32
N SER A 63 0.96 -7.50 -0.27
CA SER A 63 0.43 -7.20 1.07
C SER A 63 1.33 -6.22 1.80
N ILE A 64 0.83 -5.01 2.03
CA ILE A 64 1.44 -3.97 2.88
C ILE A 64 0.75 -4.01 4.24
N ARG A 65 0.92 -5.14 4.92
CA ARG A 65 0.35 -5.43 6.25
C ARG A 65 1.46 -5.83 7.21
N SER A 66 1.26 -5.64 8.50
CA SER A 66 2.24 -6.07 9.51
C SER A 66 2.44 -7.59 9.46
N TRP A 67 3.58 -8.09 9.96
CA TRP A 67 3.81 -9.54 9.99
C TRP A 67 2.71 -10.32 10.74
N PRO A 68 2.23 -9.88 11.92
CA PRO A 68 1.12 -10.54 12.63
C PRO A 68 -0.19 -10.59 11.83
N GLU A 69 -0.45 -9.60 10.97
CA GLU A 69 -1.57 -9.62 10.04
C GLU A 69 -1.35 -10.65 8.91
N PHE A 70 -0.16 -10.64 8.29
CA PHE A 70 0.20 -11.53 7.19
C PHE A 70 0.12 -13.01 7.60
N ILE A 71 0.58 -13.37 8.79
CA ILE A 71 0.51 -14.75 9.29
C ILE A 71 -0.84 -15.10 9.94
N GLY A 72 -1.78 -14.15 10.04
CA GLY A 72 -3.13 -14.39 10.55
C GLY A 72 -3.28 -14.43 12.08
N THR A 73 -2.30 -13.93 12.84
CA THR A 73 -2.40 -13.79 14.31
C THR A 73 -3.43 -12.74 14.70
N THR A 74 -3.52 -11.65 13.93
CA THR A 74 -4.51 -10.58 14.09
C THR A 74 -5.09 -10.17 12.73
N SER A 75 -6.28 -9.57 12.73
CA SER A 75 -6.80 -8.90 11.52
C SER A 75 -6.16 -7.52 11.32
N GLY A 76 -5.64 -6.93 12.40
CA GLY A 76 -5.12 -5.56 12.45
C GLY A 76 -6.17 -4.51 12.79
N TYR A 77 -7.47 -4.84 12.75
CA TYR A 77 -8.54 -3.86 12.83
C TYR A 77 -9.70 -4.36 13.69
N SER A 78 -10.24 -3.50 14.55
CA SER A 78 -11.39 -3.81 15.40
C SER A 78 -12.66 -4.15 14.60
N TYR A 79 -12.78 -3.61 13.37
CA TYR A 79 -13.93 -3.79 12.49
C TYR A 79 -13.77 -4.92 11.45
N ILE A 80 -12.59 -5.56 11.38
CA ILE A 80 -12.36 -6.72 10.50
C ILE A 80 -12.23 -7.96 11.37
N LYS A 81 -13.23 -8.84 11.33
CA LYS A 81 -13.25 -10.07 12.12
C LYS A 81 -12.39 -11.20 11.53
N PRO A 82 -12.37 -11.45 10.20
CA PRO A 82 -11.53 -12.49 9.62
C PRO A 82 -10.03 -12.20 9.78
N LYS A 83 -9.27 -13.26 10.06
CA LYS A 83 -7.80 -13.22 10.15
C LYS A 83 -7.19 -14.12 9.07
N GLY A 84 -5.99 -13.76 8.65
CA GLY A 84 -5.28 -14.43 7.56
C GLY A 84 -4.90 -13.42 6.47
N GLU A 85 -4.55 -13.98 5.32
CA GLU A 85 -4.07 -13.23 4.18
C GLU A 85 -4.62 -13.77 2.87
N ILE A 86 -4.64 -12.94 1.82
CA ILE A 86 -4.94 -13.37 0.46
C ILE A 86 -3.92 -14.44 0.04
N ALA A 87 -4.40 -15.65 -0.27
CA ALA A 87 -3.50 -16.73 -0.68
C ALA A 87 -2.81 -16.37 -2.01
N GLY A 88 -1.49 -16.56 -2.06
CA GLY A 88 -0.66 -16.20 -3.23
C GLY A 88 -0.15 -14.76 -3.23
N ALA A 89 -0.60 -13.89 -2.31
CA ALA A 89 -0.02 -12.56 -2.15
C ALA A 89 1.41 -12.62 -1.58
N ARG A 90 2.24 -11.68 -2.01
CA ARG A 90 3.63 -11.52 -1.55
C ARG A 90 3.69 -10.47 -0.45
N TRP A 91 4.44 -10.71 0.62
CA TRP A 91 4.60 -9.71 1.67
C TRP A 91 5.51 -8.58 1.18
N GLY A 92 5.01 -7.35 1.22
CA GLY A 92 5.75 -6.16 0.79
C GLY A 92 6.37 -5.38 1.93
N HIS A 93 6.38 -5.95 3.15
CA HIS A 93 6.68 -5.26 4.40
C HIS A 93 5.66 -4.15 4.73
N ALA A 94 5.76 -3.58 5.93
CA ALA A 94 4.91 -2.48 6.38
C ALA A 94 5.53 -1.82 7.61
N GLY A 95 5.22 -2.38 8.77
CA GLY A 95 5.53 -1.82 10.07
C GLY A 95 5.04 -2.71 11.20
N SER A 96 5.05 -2.15 12.41
CA SER A 96 4.74 -2.87 13.63
C SER A 96 3.28 -3.34 13.73
N ASP A 97 2.34 -2.55 13.20
CA ASP A 97 0.90 -2.83 13.25
C ASP A 97 0.12 -2.29 12.03
N SER A 98 -1.20 -2.14 12.17
CA SER A 98 -2.10 -1.69 11.11
C SER A 98 -2.03 -0.19 10.79
N THR A 99 -1.32 0.57 11.60
CA THR A 99 -1.26 2.04 11.60
C THR A 99 0.16 2.61 11.48
N HIS A 100 1.19 1.76 11.46
CA HIS A 100 2.58 2.18 11.30
C HIS A 100 3.23 1.57 10.04
N MET A 101 4.29 2.24 9.56
CA MET A 101 4.97 1.99 8.28
C MET A 101 6.51 2.09 8.41
N GLU A 102 7.05 1.70 9.57
CA GLU A 102 8.46 1.91 9.93
C GLU A 102 9.44 1.23 8.96
N ASP A 103 9.04 0.15 8.28
CA ASP A 103 9.90 -0.51 7.29
C ASP A 103 10.19 0.39 6.08
N PHE A 104 9.39 1.45 5.88
CA PHE A 104 9.48 2.41 4.79
C PHE A 104 9.96 3.81 5.22
N HIS A 105 10.17 4.04 6.52
CA HIS A 105 10.54 5.36 7.06
C HIS A 105 11.98 5.39 7.58
N ASN A 106 12.67 6.51 7.31
CA ASN A 106 13.89 6.89 8.01
C ASN A 106 13.55 7.31 9.45
N PRO A 107 14.55 7.51 10.34
CA PRO A 107 14.32 7.98 11.70
C PRO A 107 13.57 9.32 11.83
N ASP A 108 13.58 10.15 10.77
CA ASP A 108 12.87 11.43 10.68
C ASP A 108 11.49 11.33 10.00
N GLY A 109 11.04 10.10 9.67
CA GLY A 109 9.76 9.84 9.01
C GLY A 109 9.76 10.00 7.49
N THR A 110 10.89 10.39 6.87
CA THR A 110 11.00 10.48 5.40
C THR A 110 11.08 9.10 4.75
N MET A 111 10.79 9.01 3.45
CA MET A 111 10.90 7.77 2.68
C MET A 111 12.32 7.19 2.77
N ARG A 112 12.44 5.90 3.10
CA ARG A 112 13.71 5.17 3.00
C ARG A 112 14.26 5.19 1.57
N SER A 113 15.55 4.88 1.44
CA SER A 113 16.21 4.87 0.13
C SER A 113 15.50 3.92 -0.84
N ALA A 114 15.46 4.31 -2.12
CA ALA A 114 14.88 3.48 -3.17
C ALA A 114 15.58 2.10 -3.27
N ASP A 115 16.89 2.06 -3.00
CA ASP A 115 17.69 0.83 -3.03
C ASP A 115 17.26 -0.14 -1.92
N ASP A 116 17.04 0.37 -0.69
CA ASP A 116 16.60 -0.43 0.45
C ASP A 116 15.20 -1.02 0.22
N ILE A 117 14.25 -0.17 -0.22
CA ILE A 117 12.88 -0.60 -0.53
C ILE A 117 12.90 -1.64 -1.66
N THR A 118 13.69 -1.41 -2.71
CA THR A 118 13.83 -2.36 -3.82
C THR A 118 14.43 -3.69 -3.37
N ALA A 119 15.46 -3.67 -2.52
CA ALA A 119 16.09 -4.89 -2.02
C ALA A 119 15.11 -5.74 -1.18
N MET A 120 14.35 -5.08 -0.32
CA MET A 120 13.31 -5.68 0.51
C MET A 120 12.21 -6.34 -0.33
N TRP A 121 11.67 -5.62 -1.32
CA TRP A 121 10.68 -6.14 -2.26
C TRP A 121 11.22 -7.28 -3.13
N LYS A 122 12.47 -7.17 -3.60
CA LYS A 122 13.11 -8.21 -4.41
C LYS A 122 13.23 -9.54 -3.66
N ALA A 123 13.48 -9.51 -2.35
CA ALA A 123 13.54 -10.71 -1.51
C ALA A 123 12.21 -11.50 -1.50
N TRP A 124 11.09 -10.81 -1.75
CA TRP A 124 9.74 -11.40 -1.87
C TRP A 124 9.27 -11.56 -3.32
N ASN A 125 10.18 -11.50 -4.30
CA ASN A 125 9.91 -11.60 -5.73
C ASN A 125 8.98 -10.50 -6.28
N ILE A 126 9.02 -9.31 -5.66
CA ILE A 126 8.33 -8.10 -6.11
C ILE A 126 9.35 -7.25 -6.87
N LYS A 127 9.09 -6.95 -8.15
CA LYS A 127 10.08 -6.37 -9.08
C LYS A 127 9.49 -5.25 -9.93
N PRO A 128 10.29 -4.24 -10.33
CA PRO A 128 9.81 -3.07 -11.07
C PRO A 128 9.25 -3.36 -12.47
N GLU A 129 9.66 -4.47 -13.09
CA GLU A 129 9.18 -4.91 -14.40
C GLU A 129 7.82 -5.62 -14.38
N GLN A 130 7.31 -5.97 -13.19
CA GLN A 130 6.03 -6.64 -13.02
C GLN A 130 4.85 -5.66 -13.08
N GLN A 131 3.65 -6.20 -13.31
CA GLN A 131 2.42 -5.54 -12.88
C GLN A 131 2.26 -5.70 -11.36
N VAL A 132 2.34 -4.60 -10.61
CA VAL A 132 2.34 -4.64 -9.14
C VAL A 132 1.15 -3.90 -8.58
N SER A 133 0.32 -4.59 -7.82
CA SER A 133 -0.78 -3.95 -7.10
C SER A 133 -0.58 -4.08 -5.59
N PHE A 134 -0.54 -2.95 -4.90
CA PHE A 134 -0.43 -2.92 -3.44
C PHE A 134 -1.82 -2.99 -2.80
N TYR A 135 -1.92 -3.66 -1.66
CA TYR A 135 -3.13 -3.65 -0.84
C TYR A 135 -2.78 -3.78 0.64
N CYS A 136 -3.73 -3.46 1.52
CA CYS A 136 -3.60 -3.72 2.96
C CYS A 136 -4.97 -4.12 3.53
N GLY A 137 -5.36 -3.62 4.71
CA GLY A 137 -6.73 -3.79 5.20
C GLY A 137 -7.75 -3.12 4.29
N THR A 138 -7.56 -1.82 4.05
CA THR A 138 -8.53 -0.91 3.37
C THR A 138 -7.83 0.18 2.53
N GLY A 139 -6.61 -0.08 2.05
CA GLY A 139 -5.94 0.77 1.04
C GLY A 139 -4.98 1.86 1.53
N TRP A 140 -4.96 2.23 2.82
CA TRP A 140 -4.15 3.35 3.33
C TRP A 140 -2.64 3.12 3.17
N ARG A 141 -2.10 2.09 3.85
CA ARG A 141 -0.67 1.69 3.75
C ARG A 141 -0.25 1.32 2.32
N ALA A 142 -1.19 0.77 1.54
CA ALA A 142 -0.98 0.46 0.13
C ALA A 142 -0.82 1.71 -0.74
N SER A 143 -1.58 2.77 -0.45
CA SER A 143 -1.49 4.05 -1.18
C SER A 143 -0.15 4.75 -0.94
N GLU A 144 0.39 4.64 0.27
CA GLU A 144 1.70 5.18 0.60
C GLU A 144 2.82 4.52 -0.22
N THR A 145 2.87 3.19 -0.22
CA THR A 145 3.85 2.43 -1.01
C THR A 145 3.66 2.58 -2.51
N PHE A 146 2.43 2.74 -2.99
CA PHE A 146 2.14 3.14 -4.36
C PHE A 146 2.80 4.48 -4.72
N MET A 147 2.72 5.47 -3.84
CA MET A 147 3.36 6.78 -4.08
C MET A 147 4.89 6.68 -4.09
N TYR A 148 5.48 5.86 -3.21
CA TYR A 148 6.92 5.58 -3.20
C TYR A 148 7.37 4.88 -4.48
N ALA A 149 6.69 3.80 -4.89
CA ALA A 149 7.01 3.09 -6.14
C ALA A 149 6.89 4.02 -7.37
N ARG A 150 5.87 4.89 -7.39
CA ARG A 150 5.71 5.91 -8.43
C ARG A 150 6.85 6.92 -8.44
N ALA A 151 7.32 7.37 -7.27
CA ALA A 151 8.48 8.26 -7.15
C ALA A 151 9.78 7.58 -7.61
N MET A 152 9.90 6.26 -7.36
CA MET A 152 11.00 5.41 -7.84
C MET A 152 10.93 5.10 -9.36
N GLY A 153 9.88 5.54 -10.06
CA GLY A 153 9.74 5.36 -11.51
C GLY A 153 9.18 4.00 -11.94
N TRP A 154 8.57 3.24 -11.03
CA TRP A 154 7.89 1.98 -11.39
C TRP A 154 6.69 2.31 -12.29
N LYS A 155 6.63 1.63 -13.44
CA LYS A 155 5.71 2.02 -14.54
C LYS A 155 4.33 1.40 -14.44
N ASN A 156 4.20 0.25 -13.79
CA ASN A 156 2.98 -0.55 -13.76
C ASN A 156 2.57 -0.88 -12.33
N VAL A 157 2.29 0.18 -11.56
CA VAL A 157 1.84 0.09 -10.17
C VAL A 157 0.40 0.54 -10.02
N SER A 158 -0.33 -0.11 -9.13
CA SER A 158 -1.72 0.18 -8.79
C SER A 158 -2.00 -0.09 -7.30
N VAL A 159 -3.18 0.30 -6.84
CA VAL A 159 -3.73 -0.11 -5.54
C VAL A 159 -4.93 -1.01 -5.78
N TYR A 160 -5.01 -2.13 -5.05
CA TYR A 160 -6.26 -2.88 -4.93
C TYR A 160 -7.01 -2.35 -3.71
N ASP A 161 -8.09 -1.62 -3.95
CA ASP A 161 -8.78 -0.77 -2.95
C ASP A 161 -9.37 -1.60 -1.81
N GLY A 162 -10.18 -2.61 -2.15
CA GLY A 162 -10.94 -3.38 -1.17
C GLY A 162 -10.07 -4.19 -0.20
N GLY A 163 -8.85 -4.53 -0.60
CA GLY A 163 -7.84 -5.16 0.24
C GLY A 163 -8.32 -6.45 0.93
N TRP A 164 -7.78 -6.68 2.13
CA TRP A 164 -8.19 -7.81 2.97
C TRP A 164 -9.65 -7.71 3.42
N TYR A 165 -10.16 -6.49 3.60
CA TYR A 165 -11.53 -6.29 4.07
C TYR A 165 -12.55 -6.82 3.06
N GLU A 166 -12.44 -6.44 1.79
CA GLU A 166 -13.29 -6.96 0.72
C GLU A 166 -13.03 -8.45 0.48
N TRP A 167 -11.76 -8.85 0.38
CA TRP A 167 -11.41 -10.25 0.08
C TRP A 167 -11.98 -11.22 1.10
N SER A 168 -11.82 -10.91 2.39
CA SER A 168 -12.27 -11.79 3.48
C SER A 168 -13.78 -11.73 3.74
N SER A 169 -14.51 -10.84 3.07
CA SER A 169 -15.97 -10.76 3.16
C SER A 169 -16.68 -11.92 2.45
N ASP A 170 -16.02 -12.55 1.46
CA ASP A 170 -16.48 -13.79 0.83
C ASP A 170 -15.68 -15.00 1.35
N PRO A 171 -16.29 -15.90 2.15
CA PRO A 171 -15.62 -17.09 2.66
C PRO A 171 -15.10 -18.07 1.61
N LYS A 172 -15.54 -17.96 0.35
CA LYS A 172 -15.04 -18.79 -0.77
C LYS A 172 -13.68 -18.32 -1.28
N ASN A 173 -13.27 -17.09 -0.97
CA ASN A 173 -11.98 -16.57 -1.39
C ASN A 173 -10.84 -17.32 -0.66
N PRO A 174 -9.79 -17.78 -1.38
CA PRO A 174 -8.66 -18.49 -0.76
C PRO A 174 -7.90 -17.64 0.26
N VAL A 175 -7.63 -18.22 1.43
CA VAL A 175 -6.91 -17.58 2.54
C VAL A 175 -5.67 -18.38 2.93
N ALA A 176 -4.55 -17.69 3.13
CA ALA A 176 -3.32 -18.23 3.73
C ALA A 176 -3.19 -17.80 5.20
N THR A 177 -2.58 -18.65 6.02
CA THR A 177 -2.31 -18.39 7.45
C THR A 177 -1.04 -19.12 7.88
N GLY A 178 -0.47 -18.73 9.03
CA GLY A 178 0.75 -19.32 9.58
C GLY A 178 2.04 -18.77 8.98
N GLU A 179 3.15 -19.11 9.64
CA GLU A 179 4.51 -18.72 9.26
C GLU A 179 4.87 -19.26 7.88
N ARG A 180 5.40 -18.38 7.02
CA ARG A 180 5.76 -18.71 5.64
C ARG A 180 6.74 -17.70 5.05
N GLY A 181 7.56 -18.14 4.10
CA GLY A 181 8.58 -17.30 3.46
C GLY A 181 8.36 -17.09 1.96
N PRO A 182 9.28 -16.37 1.28
CA PRO A 182 9.18 -16.04 -0.14
C PRO A 182 8.93 -17.24 -1.07
N ASP A 183 9.51 -18.41 -0.76
CA ASP A 183 9.36 -19.63 -1.56
C ASP A 183 7.97 -20.29 -1.47
N SER A 184 7.18 -19.94 -0.46
CA SER A 184 5.80 -20.45 -0.30
C SER A 184 4.79 -19.79 -1.25
N SER A 185 5.23 -18.78 -2.01
CA SER A 185 4.42 -18.00 -2.96
C SER A 185 4.60 -18.41 -4.43
N LYS A 186 5.31 -19.53 -4.67
CA LYS A 186 5.49 -20.12 -6.01
C LYS A 186 4.23 -20.85 -6.48
#